data_AF-A0A7S2UTI6-F1
#
_entry.id   AF-A0A7S2UTI6-F1
#
_cell.length_a   1.000
_cell.length_b   1.000
_cell.length_c   1.000
_cell.angle_alpha   90.00
_cell.angle_beta   90.00
_cell.angle_gamma   90.00
#
_symmetry.space_group_name_H-M   'P 1'
#
loop_
_entity.id
_entity.type
_entity.pdbx_description
1 polymer ?
#
loop_
_entity_poly.entity_id
_entity_poly.type
_entity_poly.pdbx_seq_one_letter_code
_entity_poly.pdbx_strand_id
1 'polypeptide(L)'
;RSDYLRETMNGSSCCGAKEYIKLYAYTLLDHPVVVHLDLDSLVLQPLDDLFDAMLINDGPNDSPVIQRIPVMFDAMIPDRIDAFFTKDYNMIEPGDKYPSMQGGFIVVRPNQTIFDEYIDIVLEGNFVVGQGWGGKYGWSWGGRQIQGICAYMFGEKYPNTSVELNRCVYNNMADDPRMEEADPNKGRHPCNTLQDECQDCRKTPIKEIKSVHFTLCGKPWECITASEGICNELHHEWFRMRKDFESWRSLLQNGTKNITEGPTVNGTYRPE
;
A
#
# COMPACT_ATOMS: atom_id res chain seq x y z
N ARG A 1 4.42 29.14 -8.53
CA ARG A 1 4.54 27.65 -8.59
C ARG A 1 3.62 26.99 -7.56
N SER A 2 3.44 27.55 -6.37
CA SER A 2 2.54 27.05 -5.32
C SER A 2 1.03 27.15 -5.62
N ASP A 3 0.59 28.11 -6.45
CA ASP A 3 -0.85 28.44 -6.59
C ASP A 3 -1.70 27.30 -7.14
N TYR A 4 -1.22 26.60 -8.17
CA TYR A 4 -1.95 25.47 -8.77
C TYR A 4 -2.25 24.36 -7.75
N LEU A 5 -1.25 23.99 -6.94
CA LEU A 5 -1.43 22.96 -5.92
C LEU A 5 -2.45 23.43 -4.87
N ARG A 6 -2.31 24.66 -4.36
CA ARG A 6 -3.20 25.23 -3.35
C ARG A 6 -4.65 25.32 -3.83
N GLU A 7 -4.86 25.75 -5.06
CA GLU A 7 -6.19 25.91 -5.66
C GLU A 7 -6.86 24.56 -5.95
N THR A 8 -6.09 23.53 -6.29
CA THR A 8 -6.65 22.25 -6.75
C THR A 8 -6.60 21.13 -5.71
N MET A 9 -5.90 21.30 -4.58
CA MET A 9 -5.72 20.27 -3.55
C MET A 9 -7.05 19.75 -3.00
N ASN A 10 -7.95 20.64 -2.59
CA ASN A 10 -9.21 20.24 -1.96
C ASN A 10 -10.24 19.66 -2.94
N GLY A 11 -10.09 19.94 -4.24
CA GLY A 11 -10.88 19.31 -5.30
C GLY A 11 -10.20 18.08 -5.90
N SER A 12 -9.05 17.66 -5.38
CA SER A 12 -8.31 16.50 -5.88
C SER A 12 -8.64 15.24 -5.08
N SER A 13 -8.89 14.14 -5.79
CA SER A 13 -9.13 12.79 -5.26
C SER A 13 -10.29 12.66 -4.25
N CYS A 14 -10.30 11.58 -3.45
CA CYS A 14 -11.29 11.30 -2.41
C CYS A 14 -11.27 12.28 -1.23
N CYS A 15 -10.11 12.84 -0.90
CA CYS A 15 -9.81 13.23 0.48
C CYS A 15 -9.03 14.56 0.61
N GLY A 16 -8.56 15.11 -0.51
CA GLY A 16 -7.89 16.42 -0.56
C GLY A 16 -6.66 16.53 0.36
N ALA A 17 -6.48 17.71 0.96
CA ALA A 17 -5.35 17.97 1.87
C ALA A 17 -5.35 17.09 3.14
N LYS A 18 -6.48 16.47 3.48
CA LYS A 18 -6.58 15.61 4.68
C LYS A 18 -5.72 14.36 4.57
N GLU A 19 -5.39 13.91 3.36
CA GLU A 19 -4.47 12.77 3.16
C GLU A 19 -3.09 13.01 3.77
N TYR A 20 -2.66 14.26 3.95
CA TYR A 20 -1.37 14.54 4.60
C TYR A 20 -1.35 14.22 6.09
N ILE A 21 -2.50 13.94 6.72
CA ILE A 21 -2.51 13.41 8.09
C ILE A 21 -1.69 12.11 8.20
N LYS A 22 -1.58 11.34 7.11
CA LYS A 22 -0.81 10.10 7.05
C LYS A 22 0.69 10.32 7.30
N LEU A 23 1.21 11.52 6.99
CA LEU A 23 2.61 11.88 7.24
C LEU A 23 2.94 11.95 8.73
N TYR A 24 1.96 12.12 9.62
CA TYR A 24 2.22 12.10 11.06
C TYR A 24 2.72 10.74 11.57
N ALA A 25 2.63 9.67 10.77
CA ALA A 25 3.33 8.41 11.05
C ALA A 25 4.83 8.60 11.33
N TYR A 26 5.47 9.59 10.68
CA TYR A 26 6.89 9.89 10.89
C TYR A 26 7.20 10.57 12.22
N THR A 27 6.18 11.08 12.94
CA THR A 27 6.33 11.76 14.23
C THR A 27 6.19 10.82 15.43
N LEU A 28 5.84 9.55 15.20
CA LEU A 28 5.66 8.54 16.24
C LEU A 28 7.00 7.96 16.72
N LEU A 29 7.90 8.83 17.20
CA LEU A 29 9.31 8.52 17.48
C LEU A 29 9.54 7.48 18.59
N ASP A 30 8.54 7.22 19.43
CA ASP A 30 8.59 6.17 20.46
C ASP A 30 8.45 4.76 19.88
N HIS A 31 8.17 4.65 18.57
CA HIS A 31 8.06 3.39 17.84
C HIS A 31 9.20 3.25 16.83
N PRO A 32 9.92 2.11 16.79
CA PRO A 32 11.01 1.93 15.84
C PRO A 32 10.52 1.69 14.41
N VAL A 33 9.27 1.22 14.26
CA VAL A 33 8.57 0.96 12.99
C VAL A 33 7.11 1.35 13.17
N VAL A 34 6.54 1.99 12.15
CA VAL A 34 5.10 2.32 12.07
C VAL A 34 4.54 1.75 10.79
N VAL A 35 3.39 1.07 10.92
CA VAL A 35 2.60 0.58 9.78
C VAL A 35 1.37 1.45 9.64
N HIS A 36 1.24 2.09 8.49
CA HIS A 36 0.06 2.85 8.14
C HIS A 36 -0.78 2.04 7.15
N LEU A 37 -2.03 1.77 7.53
CA LEU A 37 -3.02 1.10 6.70
C LEU A 37 -4.24 1.99 6.55
N ASP A 38 -4.79 2.08 5.34
CA ASP A 38 -6.12 2.65 5.14
C ASP A 38 -7.19 1.77 5.82
N LEU A 39 -8.29 2.39 6.24
CA LEU A 39 -9.36 1.72 7.01
C LEU A 39 -10.04 0.59 6.23
N ASP A 40 -9.97 0.65 4.91
CA ASP A 40 -10.43 -0.38 3.98
C ASP A 40 -9.31 -1.35 3.60
N SER A 41 -8.46 -1.70 4.57
CA SER A 41 -7.44 -2.74 4.42
C SER A 41 -7.72 -3.93 5.33
N LEU A 42 -7.28 -5.11 4.91
CA LEU A 42 -7.35 -6.34 5.69
C LEU A 42 -5.99 -7.02 5.71
N VAL A 43 -5.49 -7.35 6.90
CA VAL A 43 -4.28 -8.16 7.07
C VAL A 43 -4.69 -9.62 7.20
N LEU A 44 -4.26 -10.44 6.24
CA LEU A 44 -4.56 -11.87 6.16
C LEU A 44 -3.45 -12.73 6.77
N GLN A 45 -2.20 -12.23 6.76
CA GLN A 45 -1.05 -12.96 7.29
C GLN A 45 -0.08 -12.01 8.00
N PRO A 46 0.81 -12.53 8.86
CA PRO A 46 1.81 -11.73 9.55
C PRO A 46 2.72 -10.92 8.60
N LEU A 47 2.98 -9.69 9.01
CA LEU A 47 3.89 -8.75 8.34
C LEU A 47 5.27 -8.68 9.03
N ASP A 48 5.54 -9.56 10.00
CA ASP A 48 6.70 -9.50 10.89
C ASP A 48 8.04 -9.48 10.15
N ASP A 49 8.14 -10.18 9.01
CA ASP A 49 9.36 -10.15 8.18
C ASP A 49 9.75 -8.73 7.78
N LEU A 50 8.79 -7.82 7.56
CA LEU A 50 9.07 -6.41 7.27
C LEU A 50 9.66 -5.69 8.49
N PHE A 51 9.12 -5.96 9.68
CA PHE A 51 9.56 -5.28 10.90
C PHE A 51 10.93 -5.77 11.31
N ASP A 52 11.13 -7.09 11.29
CA ASP A 52 12.41 -7.73 11.56
C ASP A 52 13.47 -7.20 10.60
N ALA A 53 13.18 -7.07 9.30
CA ALA A 53 14.09 -6.48 8.32
C ALA A 53 14.50 -5.04 8.64
N MET A 54 13.61 -4.22 9.20
CA MET A 54 13.92 -2.85 9.61
C MET A 54 14.62 -2.78 10.97
N LEU A 55 14.52 -3.80 11.80
CA LEU A 55 15.10 -3.83 13.14
C LEU A 55 16.49 -4.49 13.17
N ILE A 56 16.82 -5.31 12.16
CA ILE A 56 18.15 -5.90 12.01
C ILE A 56 19.15 -4.78 11.67
N ASN A 57 20.22 -4.69 12.47
CA ASN A 57 21.32 -3.74 12.27
C ASN A 57 22.49 -4.32 11.43
N ASP A 58 22.41 -5.60 11.10
CA ASP A 58 23.43 -6.32 10.33
C ASP A 58 23.05 -6.34 8.84
N GLY A 59 23.98 -6.00 7.96
CA GLY A 59 23.70 -5.76 6.54
C GLY A 59 22.84 -6.84 5.84
N PRO A 60 22.01 -6.46 4.87
CA PRO A 60 20.85 -7.20 4.36
C PRO A 60 21.19 -8.44 3.54
N ASN A 61 22.40 -8.56 3.01
CA ASN A 61 22.69 -9.48 1.90
C ASN A 61 22.62 -10.97 2.27
N ASP A 62 22.72 -11.35 3.55
CA ASP A 62 22.66 -12.76 3.99
C ASP A 62 21.55 -13.04 5.03
N SER A 63 20.69 -12.07 5.33
CA SER A 63 19.64 -12.26 6.34
C SER A 63 18.54 -13.20 5.82
N PRO A 64 18.23 -14.32 6.51
CA PRO A 64 17.14 -15.21 6.12
C PRO A 64 15.77 -14.53 6.12
N VAL A 65 15.62 -13.42 6.86
CA VAL A 65 14.39 -12.62 6.88
C VAL A 65 14.21 -11.87 5.56
N ILE A 66 15.28 -11.21 5.11
CA ILE A 66 15.29 -10.42 3.86
C ILE A 66 14.93 -11.29 2.66
N GLN A 67 15.45 -12.52 2.61
CA GLN A 67 15.15 -13.48 1.53
C GLN A 67 13.68 -13.94 1.50
N ARG A 68 12.93 -13.77 2.58
CA ARG A 68 11.50 -14.14 2.65
C ARG A 68 10.56 -13.00 2.25
N ILE A 69 11.07 -11.81 1.91
CA ILE A 69 10.23 -10.65 1.56
C ILE A 69 10.03 -10.62 0.04
N PRO A 70 8.80 -10.86 -0.48
CA PRO A 70 8.51 -10.65 -1.89
C PRO A 70 8.63 -9.17 -2.26
N VAL A 71 9.74 -8.80 -2.89
CA VAL A 71 9.96 -7.47 -3.47
C VAL A 71 9.44 -7.41 -4.90
N MET A 72 9.20 -6.19 -5.39
CA MET A 72 8.86 -5.99 -6.78
C MET A 72 10.11 -6.10 -7.66
N PHE A 73 10.03 -6.88 -8.74
CA PHE A 73 11.09 -7.10 -9.75
C PHE A 73 12.44 -7.59 -9.20
N ASP A 74 12.45 -8.35 -8.10
CA ASP A 74 13.67 -8.87 -7.48
C ASP A 74 14.72 -7.77 -7.20
N ALA A 75 14.25 -6.55 -6.91
CA ALA A 75 15.10 -5.39 -6.67
C ALA A 75 16.01 -5.61 -5.45
N MET A 76 17.22 -5.06 -5.50
CA MET A 76 18.16 -5.12 -4.40
C MET A 76 17.59 -4.36 -3.19
N ILE A 77 17.62 -5.01 -2.02
CA ILE A 77 17.23 -4.41 -0.75
C ILE A 77 18.42 -3.62 -0.18
N PRO A 78 18.24 -2.34 0.19
CA PRO A 78 19.33 -1.51 0.69
C PRO A 78 19.77 -1.90 2.10
N ASP A 79 20.99 -1.48 2.47
CA ASP A 79 21.58 -1.77 3.78
C ASP A 79 20.74 -1.26 4.96
N ARG A 80 20.06 -0.15 4.73
CA ARG A 80 19.15 0.45 5.68
C ARG A 80 17.80 0.66 5.01
N ILE A 81 16.77 0.10 5.63
CA ILE A 81 15.38 0.26 5.19
C ILE A 81 14.72 1.29 6.11
N ASP A 82 14.35 2.43 5.54
CA ASP A 82 13.55 3.47 6.16
C ASP A 82 12.08 3.38 5.75
N ALA A 83 11.75 2.74 4.62
CA ALA A 83 10.37 2.47 4.25
C ALA A 83 10.16 1.21 3.39
N PHE A 84 9.01 0.57 3.59
CA PHE A 84 8.40 -0.34 2.63
C PHE A 84 7.10 0.26 2.09
N PHE A 85 6.87 0.09 0.79
CA PHE A 85 5.66 0.55 0.12
C PHE A 85 5.36 -0.34 -1.08
N THR A 86 4.20 -0.15 -1.69
CA THR A 86 3.86 -0.70 -3.01
C THR A 86 3.56 0.44 -3.96
N LYS A 87 3.89 0.33 -5.24
CA LYS A 87 3.42 1.31 -6.24
C LYS A 87 2.01 1.02 -6.72
N ASP A 88 1.31 2.07 -7.11
CA ASP A 88 -0.01 2.02 -7.71
C ASP A 88 0.11 2.06 -9.23
N TYR A 89 0.34 0.89 -9.83
CA TYR A 89 0.39 0.74 -11.28
C TYR A 89 -0.98 0.82 -11.95
N ASN A 90 -2.08 0.76 -11.20
CA ASN A 90 -3.41 0.89 -11.78
C ASN A 90 -3.71 2.34 -12.20
N MET A 91 -3.02 3.30 -11.58
CA MET A 91 -3.23 4.74 -11.80
C MET A 91 -2.15 5.37 -12.67
N ILE A 92 -1.29 4.57 -13.31
CA ILE A 92 -0.22 5.06 -14.17
C ILE A 92 -0.76 5.44 -15.56
N GLU A 93 -0.35 6.59 -16.07
CA GLU A 93 -0.68 7.02 -17.43
C GLU A 93 0.17 6.27 -18.47
N PRO A 94 -0.33 6.04 -19.71
CA PRO A 94 0.44 5.37 -20.75
C PRO A 94 1.82 5.99 -20.98
N GLY A 95 2.87 5.21 -20.77
CA GLY A 95 4.26 5.63 -20.99
C GLY A 95 4.89 6.43 -19.85
N ASP A 96 4.18 6.67 -18.75
CA ASP A 96 4.77 7.22 -17.53
C ASP A 96 5.73 6.19 -16.91
N LYS A 97 6.87 6.67 -16.43
CA LYS A 97 7.95 5.87 -15.83
C LYS A 97 8.01 6.02 -14.32
N TYR A 98 7.21 6.91 -13.74
CA TYR A 98 7.24 7.27 -12.32
C TYR A 98 5.89 6.99 -11.65
N PRO A 99 5.52 5.70 -11.48
CA PRO A 99 4.27 5.38 -10.83
C PRO A 99 4.24 5.93 -9.41
N SER A 100 3.08 6.43 -9.02
CA SER A 100 2.81 6.86 -7.65
C SER A 100 2.92 5.68 -6.67
N MET A 101 3.14 5.99 -5.40
CA MET A 101 2.99 5.00 -4.33
C MET A 101 1.53 4.79 -3.99
N GLN A 102 1.17 3.59 -3.56
CA GLN A 102 -0.16 3.31 -3.04
C GLN A 102 -0.27 3.91 -1.62
N GLY A 103 -1.21 4.82 -1.42
CA GLY A 103 -1.29 5.67 -0.22
C GLY A 103 -1.88 5.01 1.03
N GLY A 104 -2.40 3.79 0.93
CA GLY A 104 -3.04 3.06 2.02
C GLY A 104 -2.24 1.89 2.56
N PHE A 105 -1.01 1.69 2.08
CA PHE A 105 -0.05 0.77 2.69
C PHE A 105 1.33 1.42 2.67
N ILE A 106 1.85 1.76 3.85
CA ILE A 106 3.24 2.17 4.00
C ILE A 106 3.76 1.72 5.36
N VAL A 107 4.96 1.13 5.38
CA VAL A 107 5.71 0.84 6.61
C VAL A 107 6.88 1.78 6.65
N VAL A 108 7.07 2.51 7.74
CA VAL A 108 8.11 3.54 7.85
C VAL A 108 8.88 3.43 9.15
N ARG A 109 10.14 3.86 9.12
CA ARG A 109 10.89 4.23 10.31
C ARG A 109 10.53 5.68 10.65
N PRO A 110 9.94 5.97 11.82
CA PRO A 110 9.67 7.34 12.22
C PRO A 110 10.93 8.20 12.25
N ASN A 111 10.83 9.42 11.73
CA ASN A 111 11.93 10.35 11.62
C ASN A 111 11.40 11.79 11.50
N GLN A 112 11.65 12.60 12.53
CA GLN A 112 11.18 13.99 12.58
C GLN A 112 11.75 14.84 11.45
N THR A 113 13.01 14.65 11.07
CA THR A 113 13.64 15.41 9.99
C THR A 113 12.98 15.11 8.64
N ILE A 114 12.63 13.84 8.37
CA ILE A 114 11.90 13.47 7.15
C ILE A 114 10.48 14.06 7.19
N PHE A 115 9.81 14.07 8.34
CA PHE A 115 8.52 14.73 8.50
C PHE A 115 8.59 16.23 8.19
N ASP A 116 9.54 16.94 8.79
CA ASP A 116 9.72 18.38 8.57
C ASP A 116 10.01 18.66 7.08
N GLU A 117 10.82 17.83 6.42
CA GLU A 117 11.07 17.95 4.98
C GLU A 117 9.81 17.69 4.13
N TYR A 118 8.96 16.72 4.50
CA TYR A 118 7.67 16.56 3.83
C TYR A 118 6.82 17.83 3.94
N ILE A 119 6.76 18.44 5.13
CA ILE A 119 6.02 19.68 5.35
C ILE A 119 6.57 20.80 4.47
N ASP A 120 7.90 20.97 4.45
CA ASP A 120 8.55 21.99 3.63
C ASP A 120 8.26 21.81 2.13
N ILE A 121 8.35 20.58 1.61
CA ILE A 121 8.05 20.30 0.19
C ILE A 121 6.58 20.58 -0.13
N VAL A 122 5.65 20.18 0.74
CA VAL A 122 4.21 20.41 0.55
C VAL A 122 3.91 21.91 0.58
N LEU A 123 4.52 22.67 1.49
CA LEU A 123 4.32 24.12 1.61
C LEU A 123 4.97 24.92 0.46
N GLU A 124 6.14 24.48 -0.01
CA GLU A 124 6.77 24.99 -1.24
C GLU A 124 5.82 24.79 -2.43
N GLY A 125 5.20 23.62 -2.51
CA GLY A 125 4.19 23.28 -3.50
C GLY A 125 4.77 23.17 -4.92
N ASN A 126 5.97 22.60 -5.05
CA ASN A 126 6.62 22.35 -6.34
C ASN A 126 5.96 21.17 -7.09
N PHE A 127 4.68 21.33 -7.42
CA PHE A 127 3.88 20.39 -8.19
C PHE A 127 3.65 20.96 -9.60
N VAL A 128 4.30 20.35 -10.60
CA VAL A 128 4.30 20.82 -11.99
C VAL A 128 3.12 20.20 -12.74
N VAL A 129 2.30 21.03 -13.38
CA VAL A 129 1.17 20.57 -14.20
C VAL A 129 1.67 19.65 -15.31
N GLY A 130 1.07 18.48 -15.46
CA GLY A 130 1.48 17.47 -16.44
C GLY A 130 2.62 16.55 -15.99
N GLN A 131 3.21 16.78 -14.82
CA GLN A 131 4.44 16.07 -14.40
C GLN A 131 4.48 15.69 -12.90
N GLY A 132 3.75 16.41 -12.05
CA GLY A 132 3.68 16.14 -10.62
C GLY A 132 4.81 16.76 -9.80
N TRP A 133 5.12 16.17 -8.64
CA TRP A 133 6.13 16.63 -7.70
C TRP A 133 7.52 16.64 -8.32
N GLY A 134 8.21 17.77 -8.15
CA GLY A 134 9.56 17.97 -8.70
C GLY A 134 9.62 17.89 -10.23
N GLY A 135 8.48 17.90 -10.93
CA GLY A 135 8.41 17.67 -12.38
C GLY A 135 8.61 16.21 -12.80
N LYS A 136 8.37 15.24 -11.91
CA LYS A 136 8.56 13.81 -12.22
C LYS A 136 7.49 12.87 -11.66
N TYR A 137 7.08 13.05 -10.40
CA TYR A 137 6.33 12.01 -9.68
C TYR A 137 4.88 12.41 -9.41
N GLY A 138 3.94 11.51 -9.70
CA GLY A 138 2.56 11.64 -9.26
C GLY A 138 1.72 12.64 -10.05
N TRP A 139 1.86 12.65 -11.39
CA TRP A 139 0.84 13.22 -12.27
C TRP A 139 -0.31 12.21 -12.51
N SER A 140 -0.87 11.70 -11.43
CA SER A 140 -1.97 10.74 -11.45
C SER A 140 -3.07 11.17 -10.46
N TRP A 141 -4.19 10.46 -10.48
CA TRP A 141 -5.15 10.55 -9.38
C TRP A 141 -4.46 10.22 -8.05
N GLY A 142 -4.73 10.99 -7.00
CA GLY A 142 -4.05 10.87 -5.70
C GLY A 142 -2.60 11.38 -5.68
N GLY A 143 -1.99 11.65 -6.84
CA GLY A 143 -0.58 12.05 -6.94
C GLY A 143 -0.27 13.42 -6.32
N ARG A 144 -1.25 14.33 -6.24
CA ARG A 144 -1.12 15.58 -5.46
C ARG A 144 -0.99 15.35 -3.96
N GLN A 145 -1.31 14.17 -3.45
CA GLN A 145 -1.36 13.86 -2.03
C GLN A 145 -0.26 12.85 -1.66
N ILE A 146 -0.53 12.00 -0.67
CA ILE A 146 0.39 11.01 -0.13
C ILE A 146 1.03 10.14 -1.22
N GLN A 147 0.26 9.76 -2.24
CA GLN A 147 0.70 8.83 -3.28
C GLN A 147 1.90 9.37 -4.08
N GLY A 148 1.80 10.61 -4.56
CA GLY A 148 2.85 11.22 -5.36
C GLY A 148 3.96 11.83 -4.52
N ILE A 149 3.64 12.44 -3.36
CA ILE A 149 4.68 13.04 -2.51
C ILE A 149 5.61 11.98 -1.92
N CYS A 150 5.09 10.81 -1.54
CA CYS A 150 5.93 9.71 -1.05
C CYS A 150 6.76 9.11 -2.18
N ALA A 151 6.20 8.99 -3.40
CA ALA A 151 6.96 8.57 -4.57
C ALA A 151 8.13 9.54 -4.86
N TYR A 152 7.91 10.84 -4.74
CA TYR A 152 8.96 11.85 -4.87
C TYR A 152 10.02 11.76 -3.76
N MET A 153 9.60 11.59 -2.50
CA MET A 153 10.51 11.52 -1.36
C MET A 153 11.50 10.36 -1.52
N PHE A 154 11.02 9.14 -1.78
CA PHE A 154 11.90 7.98 -1.87
C PHE A 154 12.51 7.76 -3.25
N GLY A 155 11.91 8.33 -4.31
CA GLY A 155 12.44 8.26 -5.66
C GLY A 155 13.57 9.28 -5.91
N GLU A 156 13.48 10.47 -5.32
CA GLU A 156 14.40 11.58 -5.61
C GLU A 156 15.23 12.04 -4.39
N LYS A 157 14.60 12.20 -3.21
CA LYS A 157 15.27 12.79 -2.04
C LYS A 157 16.08 11.78 -1.25
N TYR A 158 15.52 10.59 -1.05
CA TYR A 158 16.12 9.49 -0.32
C TYR A 158 16.16 8.22 -1.16
N PRO A 159 16.83 8.23 -2.33
CA PRO A 159 16.99 7.02 -3.11
C PRO A 159 17.80 5.99 -2.32
N ASN A 160 17.51 4.71 -2.53
CA ASN A 160 18.19 3.59 -1.86
C ASN A 160 18.00 3.51 -0.34
N THR A 161 16.92 4.09 0.22
CA THR A 161 16.55 3.87 1.63
C THR A 161 15.20 3.17 1.78
N SER A 162 14.61 2.72 0.68
CA SER A 162 13.25 2.20 0.65
C SER A 162 13.12 1.00 -0.27
N VAL A 163 12.15 0.14 0.00
CA VAL A 163 11.91 -1.08 -0.78
C VAL A 163 10.49 -1.10 -1.33
N GLU A 164 10.39 -1.31 -2.64
CA GLU A 164 9.12 -1.58 -3.30
C GLU A 164 8.76 -3.07 -3.12
N LEU A 165 7.67 -3.33 -2.39
CA LEU A 165 7.13 -4.66 -2.16
C LEU A 165 6.28 -5.14 -3.33
N ASN A 166 6.15 -6.46 -3.47
CA ASN A 166 5.23 -7.04 -4.43
C ASN A 166 3.79 -6.67 -4.06
N ARG A 167 3.15 -5.84 -4.90
CA ARG A 167 1.82 -5.30 -4.62
C ARG A 167 0.73 -6.36 -4.52
N CYS A 168 0.83 -7.46 -5.27
CA CYS A 168 -0.15 -8.53 -5.20
C CYS A 168 -0.08 -9.33 -3.88
N VAL A 169 1.02 -9.21 -3.13
CA VAL A 169 1.22 -9.86 -1.83
C VAL A 169 0.89 -8.92 -0.68
N TYR A 170 1.46 -7.71 -0.66
CA TYR A 170 1.39 -6.82 0.49
C TYR A 170 0.31 -5.74 0.41
N ASN A 171 -0.29 -5.52 -0.75
CA ASN A 171 -1.32 -4.50 -0.90
C ASN A 171 -2.24 -4.84 -2.06
N ASN A 172 -2.80 -6.06 -2.03
CA ASN A 172 -3.55 -6.58 -3.15
C ASN A 172 -4.85 -5.78 -3.31
N MET A 173 -4.94 -5.01 -4.40
CA MET A 173 -6.16 -4.26 -4.77
C MET A 173 -6.98 -4.98 -5.85
N ALA A 174 -6.54 -6.15 -6.31
CA ALA A 174 -7.07 -6.86 -7.47
C ALA A 174 -7.00 -6.02 -8.78
N ASP A 175 -5.93 -5.25 -8.97
CA ASP A 175 -5.71 -4.45 -10.19
C ASP A 175 -5.56 -5.31 -11.44
N ASP A 176 -6.13 -4.82 -12.56
CA ASP A 176 -5.79 -5.34 -13.88
C ASP A 176 -4.37 -4.87 -14.21
N PRO A 177 -3.45 -5.76 -14.56
CA PRO A 177 -2.09 -5.35 -14.87
C PRO A 177 -1.94 -4.66 -16.23
N ARG A 178 -3.03 -4.43 -16.97
CA ARG A 178 -3.06 -3.75 -18.27
C ARG A 178 -4.09 -2.63 -18.25
N MET A 179 -3.79 -1.53 -18.96
CA MET A 179 -4.74 -0.44 -19.15
C MET A 179 -5.93 -0.91 -19.99
N GLU A 180 -7.14 -0.52 -19.59
CA GLU A 180 -8.34 -0.72 -20.39
C GLU A 180 -8.36 0.29 -21.54
N GLU A 181 -7.90 -0.13 -22.72
CA GLU A 181 -8.44 0.33 -24.00
C GLU A 181 -7.92 -0.55 -25.13
N ALA A 182 -8.23 -1.86 -25.09
CA ALA A 182 -7.96 -2.77 -26.21
C ALA A 182 -8.71 -2.29 -27.45
N ASP A 183 -8.12 -1.37 -28.22
CA ASP A 183 -8.38 -1.26 -29.64
C ASP A 183 -8.15 -2.67 -30.20
N PRO A 184 -9.19 -3.36 -30.70
CA PRO A 184 -9.09 -4.72 -31.18
C PRO A 184 -8.10 -4.85 -32.36
N ASN A 185 -7.66 -3.72 -32.95
CA ASN A 185 -6.65 -3.67 -34.00
C ASN A 185 -5.21 -3.46 -33.49
N LYS A 186 -5.00 -3.20 -32.18
CA LYS A 186 -3.69 -2.91 -31.59
C LYS A 186 -3.20 -3.97 -30.57
N GLY A 187 -3.43 -5.25 -30.84
CA GLY A 187 -2.79 -6.34 -30.08
C GLY A 187 -3.00 -6.28 -28.55
N ARG A 188 -2.19 -7.02 -27.79
CA ARG A 188 -2.19 -6.94 -26.31
C ARG A 188 -1.51 -5.65 -25.87
N HIS A 189 -2.14 -4.94 -24.93
CA HIS A 189 -1.52 -3.80 -24.27
C HIS A 189 -0.28 -4.18 -23.45
N PRO A 190 0.71 -3.27 -23.39
CA PRO A 190 1.84 -3.43 -22.48
C PRO A 190 1.35 -3.50 -21.03
N CYS A 191 2.14 -4.13 -20.17
CA CYS A 191 1.87 -4.12 -18.73
C CYS A 191 1.98 -2.70 -18.20
N ASN A 192 1.15 -2.34 -17.22
CA ASN A 192 1.23 -1.05 -16.52
C ASN A 192 2.59 -0.86 -15.82
N THR A 193 3.27 -1.97 -15.52
CA THR A 193 4.63 -2.02 -14.97
C THR A 193 5.74 -1.77 -16.01
N LEU A 194 5.38 -1.64 -17.30
CA LEU A 194 6.29 -1.57 -18.45
C LEU A 194 7.18 -2.81 -18.64
N GLN A 195 6.85 -3.92 -17.98
CA GLN A 195 7.51 -5.22 -18.18
C GLN A 195 6.89 -5.98 -19.37
N ASP A 196 7.63 -6.96 -19.89
CA ASP A 196 7.13 -7.87 -20.93
C ASP A 196 6.06 -8.82 -20.36
N GLU A 197 6.22 -9.25 -19.11
CA GLU A 197 5.29 -10.11 -18.39
C GLU A 197 4.51 -9.36 -17.31
N CYS A 198 3.19 -9.58 -17.29
CA CYS A 198 2.28 -8.89 -16.41
C CYS A 198 1.91 -9.78 -15.22
N GLN A 199 2.29 -9.40 -14.00
CA GLN A 199 1.76 -10.03 -12.79
C GLN A 199 0.30 -9.57 -12.58
N ASP A 200 -0.65 -10.50 -12.64
CA ASP A 200 -2.08 -10.26 -12.49
C ASP A 200 -2.54 -10.49 -11.05
N CYS A 201 -2.74 -9.42 -10.29
CA CYS A 201 -3.10 -9.52 -8.87
C CYS A 201 -4.45 -10.20 -8.64
N ARG A 202 -5.33 -10.22 -9.67
CA ARG A 202 -6.63 -10.91 -9.62
C ARG A 202 -6.53 -12.43 -9.56
N LYS A 203 -5.34 -12.97 -9.83
CA LYS A 203 -5.06 -14.41 -9.87
C LYS A 203 -4.17 -14.87 -8.72
N THR A 204 -3.82 -13.96 -7.81
CA THR A 204 -2.95 -14.30 -6.67
C THR A 204 -3.71 -15.18 -5.69
N PRO A 205 -3.22 -16.38 -5.34
CA PRO A 205 -3.88 -17.23 -4.37
C PRO A 205 -4.01 -16.51 -3.01
N ILE A 206 -5.18 -16.60 -2.35
CA ILE A 206 -5.41 -15.95 -1.04
C ILE A 206 -4.33 -16.27 -0.01
N LYS A 207 -3.85 -17.52 0.02
CA LYS A 207 -2.80 -17.97 0.94
C LYS A 207 -1.43 -17.31 0.73
N GLU A 208 -1.23 -16.62 -0.38
CA GLU A 208 -0.01 -15.87 -0.67
C GLU A 208 -0.18 -14.38 -0.34
N ILE A 209 -1.41 -13.90 -0.20
CA ILE A 209 -1.72 -12.50 0.11
C ILE A 209 -1.52 -12.26 1.60
N LYS A 210 -0.64 -11.31 1.95
CA LYS A 210 -0.41 -10.87 3.33
C LYS A 210 -1.37 -9.75 3.73
N SER A 211 -1.64 -8.82 2.81
CA SER A 211 -2.61 -7.75 3.03
C SER A 211 -3.33 -7.33 1.76
N VAL A 212 -4.56 -6.86 1.97
CA VAL A 212 -5.55 -6.52 0.96
C VAL A 212 -5.95 -5.07 1.16
N HIS A 213 -6.21 -4.36 0.08
CA HIS A 213 -6.77 -3.01 0.12
C HIS A 213 -7.96 -2.90 -0.83
N PHE A 214 -9.14 -2.65 -0.27
CA PHE A 214 -10.43 -2.61 -0.96
C PHE A 214 -10.65 -1.31 -1.77
N THR A 215 -9.62 -0.85 -2.47
CA THR A 215 -9.71 0.29 -3.39
C THR A 215 -10.54 -0.08 -4.63
N LEU A 216 -10.25 -1.19 -5.31
CA LEU A 216 -10.97 -1.59 -6.54
C LEU A 216 -12.10 -2.60 -6.28
N CYS A 217 -11.97 -3.47 -5.28
CA CYS A 217 -13.01 -4.44 -4.93
C CYS A 217 -14.25 -3.82 -4.25
N GLY A 218 -14.28 -2.50 -4.04
CA GLY A 218 -15.35 -1.81 -3.30
C GLY A 218 -15.28 -2.06 -1.79
N LYS A 219 -15.81 -1.13 -0.99
CA LYS A 219 -15.67 -1.19 0.46
C LYS A 219 -16.54 -2.31 1.04
N PRO A 220 -16.01 -3.22 1.89
CA PRO A 220 -16.79 -4.36 2.37
C PRO A 220 -18.04 -4.00 3.15
N TRP A 221 -18.03 -2.89 3.90
CA TRP A 221 -19.18 -2.45 4.70
C TRP A 221 -20.32 -1.84 3.87
N GLU A 222 -20.10 -1.54 2.60
CA GLU A 222 -21.16 -1.09 1.70
C GLU A 222 -22.05 -2.26 1.25
N CYS A 223 -21.64 -3.51 1.53
CA CYS A 223 -22.36 -4.73 1.18
C CYS A 223 -22.75 -4.80 -0.31
N ILE A 224 -21.92 -4.18 -1.17
CA ILE A 224 -22.06 -4.29 -2.62
C ILE A 224 -21.77 -5.74 -2.97
N THR A 225 -22.57 -6.34 -3.86
CA THR A 225 -22.31 -7.68 -4.37
C THR A 225 -20.90 -7.70 -4.95
N ALA A 226 -19.97 -8.40 -4.29
CA ALA A 226 -18.60 -8.48 -4.75
C ALA A 226 -18.58 -9.06 -6.17
N SER A 227 -17.76 -8.47 -7.04
CA SER A 227 -17.51 -8.99 -8.38
C SER A 227 -16.95 -10.42 -8.29
N GLU A 228 -17.22 -11.23 -9.32
CA GLU A 228 -16.68 -12.59 -9.43
C GLU A 228 -15.13 -12.60 -9.30
N GLY A 229 -14.57 -13.73 -8.86
CA GLY A 229 -13.12 -13.92 -8.70
C GLY A 229 -12.59 -13.47 -7.34
N ILE A 230 -11.34 -13.00 -7.32
CA ILE A 230 -10.61 -12.73 -6.07
C ILE A 230 -11.34 -11.73 -5.16
N CYS A 231 -12.02 -10.72 -5.71
CA CYS A 231 -12.73 -9.73 -4.89
C CYS A 231 -13.82 -10.39 -4.02
N ASN A 232 -14.55 -11.36 -4.55
CA ASN A 232 -15.52 -12.13 -3.77
C ASN A 232 -14.85 -12.93 -2.65
N GLU A 233 -13.71 -13.56 -2.92
CA GLU A 233 -12.96 -14.30 -1.89
C GLU A 233 -12.40 -13.36 -0.80
N LEU A 234 -11.93 -12.16 -1.19
CA LEU A 234 -11.43 -11.16 -0.25
C LEU A 234 -12.54 -10.57 0.62
N HIS A 235 -13.71 -10.29 0.04
CA HIS A 235 -14.90 -9.89 0.81
C HIS A 235 -15.34 -11.01 1.76
N HIS A 236 -15.28 -12.27 1.33
CA HIS A 236 -15.56 -13.40 2.21
C HIS A 236 -14.65 -13.40 3.44
N GLU A 237 -13.34 -13.20 3.28
CA GLU A 237 -12.41 -13.13 4.41
C GLU A 237 -12.70 -11.94 5.35
N TRP A 238 -13.07 -10.78 4.80
CA TRP A 238 -13.50 -9.64 5.62
C TRP A 238 -14.70 -9.99 6.51
N PHE A 239 -15.76 -10.54 5.92
CA PHE A 239 -16.96 -10.90 6.67
C PHE A 239 -16.72 -12.07 7.63
N ARG A 240 -15.86 -13.02 7.28
CA ARG A 240 -15.44 -14.10 8.17
C ARG A 240 -14.74 -13.54 9.40
N MET A 241 -13.72 -12.69 9.23
CA MET A 241 -12.99 -12.08 10.35
C MET A 241 -13.89 -11.20 11.22
N ARG A 242 -14.79 -10.43 10.60
CA ARG A 242 -15.78 -9.63 11.33
C ARG A 242 -16.70 -10.51 12.18
N LYS A 243 -17.24 -11.58 11.61
CA LYS A 243 -18.11 -12.53 12.31
C LYS A 243 -17.37 -13.18 13.49
N ASP A 244 -16.12 -13.56 13.30
CA ASP A 244 -15.28 -14.15 14.36
C ASP A 244 -15.10 -13.16 15.52
N PHE A 245 -14.80 -11.89 15.22
CA PHE A 245 -14.69 -10.83 16.21
C PHE A 245 -16.00 -10.56 16.96
N GLU A 246 -17.12 -10.42 16.24
CA GLU A 246 -18.45 -10.19 16.84
C GLU A 246 -18.88 -11.35 17.73
N SER A 247 -18.58 -12.59 17.32
CA SER A 247 -18.86 -13.79 18.10
C SER A 247 -18.03 -13.82 19.38
N TRP A 248 -16.72 -13.52 19.29
CA TRP A 248 -15.85 -13.42 20.46
C TRP A 248 -16.31 -12.32 21.43
N ARG A 249 -16.64 -11.12 20.92
CA ARG A 249 -17.12 -10.02 21.73
C ARG A 249 -18.42 -10.36 22.46
N SER A 250 -19.34 -11.07 21.82
CA SER A 250 -20.59 -11.52 22.44
C SER A 250 -20.34 -12.50 23.60
N LEU A 251 -19.37 -13.41 23.45
CA LEU A 251 -18.98 -14.32 24.53
C LEU A 251 -18.37 -13.59 25.74
N LEU A 252 -17.60 -12.53 25.50
CA LEU A 252 -17.08 -11.68 26.58
C LEU A 252 -18.20 -10.95 27.32
N GLN A 253 -19.16 -10.35 26.59
CA GLN A 253 -20.26 -9.59 27.19
C GLN A 253 -21.20 -10.48 28.01
N ASN A 254 -21.38 -11.74 27.62
CA ASN A 254 -22.20 -12.72 28.34
C ASN A 254 -21.46 -13.44 29.47
N GLY A 255 -20.23 -13.02 29.81
CA GLY A 255 -19.42 -13.62 30.89
C GLY A 255 -19.00 -15.07 30.62
N THR A 256 -19.08 -15.52 29.37
CA THR A 256 -18.81 -16.91 28.97
C THR A 256 -17.35 -17.11 28.53
N LYS A 257 -16.57 -16.04 28.38
CA LYS A 257 -15.11 -16.05 28.14
C LYS A 257 -14.41 -15.06 29.06
N ASN A 258 -13.23 -15.44 29.55
CA ASN A 258 -12.33 -14.55 30.30
C ASN A 258 -11.53 -13.64 29.34
N ILE A 259 -11.27 -12.40 29.75
CA ILE A 259 -10.56 -11.37 28.95
C ILE A 259 -9.15 -11.82 28.50
N THR A 260 -8.53 -12.74 29.25
CA THR A 260 -7.21 -13.30 28.93
C THR A 260 -7.21 -14.26 27.74
N GLU A 261 -8.39 -14.73 27.32
CA GLU A 261 -8.59 -15.50 26.11
C GLU A 261 -9.06 -14.53 25.03
N GLY A 262 -8.10 -13.95 24.29
CA GLY A 262 -8.40 -13.26 23.03
C GLY A 262 -9.24 -14.14 22.10
N PRO A 263 -9.73 -13.61 20.96
CA PRO A 263 -10.35 -14.48 19.98
C PRO A 263 -9.34 -15.58 19.68
N THR A 264 -9.69 -16.82 20.02
CA THR A 264 -8.96 -17.98 19.54
C THR A 264 -9.09 -17.90 18.05
N VAL A 265 -8.09 -17.35 17.38
CA VAL A 265 -7.89 -17.48 15.94
C VAL A 265 -7.52 -18.94 15.73
N ASN A 266 -8.49 -19.83 15.95
CA ASN A 266 -8.43 -21.24 15.60
C ASN A 266 -8.54 -21.43 14.08
N GLY A 267 -8.45 -20.34 13.31
CA GLY A 267 -8.17 -20.35 11.88
C GLY A 267 -6.74 -20.80 11.64
N THR A 268 -6.45 -22.08 11.89
CA THR A 268 -5.55 -22.77 10.96
C THR A 268 -6.21 -22.61 9.60
N TYR A 269 -5.58 -21.88 8.68
CA TYR A 269 -5.88 -21.95 7.26
C TYR A 269 -5.93 -23.44 6.89
N ARG A 270 -7.14 -23.97 6.70
CA ARG A 270 -7.37 -25.30 6.17
C ARG A 270 -7.80 -25.07 4.72
N PRO A 271 -6.89 -25.22 3.75
CA PRO A 271 -7.32 -25.27 2.36
C PRO A 271 -8.21 -26.51 2.21
N GLU A 272 -9.45 -26.31 1.78
CA GLU A 272 -10.21 -27.38 1.12
C GLU A 272 -9.57 -27.67 -0.26
#